data_AF-A0AA35Z4K8-F1
#
_entry.id   AF-A0AA35Z4K8-F1
#
_cell.length_a   1.000
_cell.length_b   1.000
_cell.length_c   1.000
_cell.angle_alpha   90.00
_cell.angle_beta   90.00
_cell.angle_gamma   90.00
#
_symmetry.space_group_name_H-M   'P 1'
#
loop_
_entity.id
_entity.type
_entity.pdbx_description
1 polymer ?
#
loop_
_entity_poly.entity_id
_entity_poly.type
_entity_poly.pdbx_seq_one_letter_code
_entity_poly.pdbx_strand_id
1 'polypeptide(L)'
;MGIRHSLWGPNASKCEDGIDLISDMPDFILLLILSGLRLTKEVIQTIILSRRLRYLWTSIPSLDIFYRQDKLKEDTFKEFVYWVLANRSFDLDRFRLSCYYHYTRSKLGRWIHMAVTRNIKKLDLMFCPKKESEDIKDIEMPHCLVTCRSLKDFCGPEYRELDETETRRIVAPVVK
;
A
#
# COMPACT_ATOMS: atom_id res chain seq x y z
N MET A 1 -30.28 35.88 56.67
CA MET A 1 -30.23 34.44 56.32
C MET A 1 -30.54 34.29 54.85
N GLY A 2 -29.54 34.05 54.00
CA GLY A 2 -29.71 33.73 52.59
C GLY A 2 -28.85 32.52 52.28
N ILE A 3 -29.48 31.34 52.21
CA ILE A 3 -28.82 30.06 52.03
C ILE A 3 -28.43 29.93 50.56
N ARG A 4 -27.14 29.69 50.33
CA ARG A 4 -26.56 29.30 49.04
C ARG A 4 -27.16 27.96 48.63
N HIS A 5 -27.84 27.91 47.48
CA HIS A 5 -28.14 26.65 46.83
C HIS A 5 -26.95 26.28 45.94
N SER A 6 -26.14 25.35 46.42
CA SER A 6 -25.30 24.46 45.61
C SER A 6 -26.20 23.69 44.64
N LEU A 7 -25.77 23.28 43.44
CA LEU A 7 -24.84 22.19 43.22
C LEU A 7 -24.43 22.20 41.76
N TRP A 8 -23.11 22.31 41.58
CA TRP A 8 -22.35 21.77 40.47
C TRP A 8 -22.84 20.37 40.08
N GLY A 9 -23.41 20.24 38.88
CA GLY A 9 -23.61 18.97 38.20
C GLY A 9 -22.60 18.87 37.05
N PRO A 10 -21.78 17.81 36.95
CA PRO A 10 -20.98 17.61 35.77
C PRO A 10 -21.93 17.17 34.65
N ASN A 11 -22.34 18.10 33.79
CA ASN A 11 -22.69 17.74 32.42
C ASN A 11 -21.37 17.38 31.72
N ALA A 12 -20.82 16.23 32.09
CA ALA A 12 -20.04 15.46 31.15
C ALA A 12 -21.04 15.03 30.08
N SER A 13 -21.15 15.85 29.04
CA SER A 13 -21.50 15.34 27.73
C SER A 13 -20.47 14.25 27.46
N LYS A 14 -20.83 13.00 27.75
CA LYS A 14 -20.12 11.84 27.25
C LYS A 14 -20.30 11.93 25.74
N CYS A 15 -19.37 12.62 25.08
CA CYS A 15 -19.30 12.66 23.63
C CYS A 15 -19.31 11.20 23.19
N GLU A 16 -20.27 10.90 22.32
CA GLU A 16 -20.58 9.61 21.74
C GLU A 16 -19.31 8.76 21.67
N ASP A 17 -19.34 7.59 22.34
CA ASP A 17 -18.36 6.54 22.09
C ASP A 17 -18.41 6.32 20.57
N GLY A 18 -17.44 6.90 19.86
CA GLY A 18 -17.33 6.74 18.42
C GLY A 18 -17.15 5.25 18.20
N ILE A 19 -18.23 4.58 17.82
CA ILE A 19 -18.25 3.13 17.66
C ILE A 19 -17.15 2.82 16.65
N ASP A 20 -16.09 2.13 17.11
CA ASP A 20 -14.99 1.72 16.26
C ASP A 20 -15.45 0.52 15.43
N LEU A 21 -16.27 0.82 14.42
CA LEU A 21 -16.88 -0.15 13.52
C LEU A 21 -15.82 -0.99 12.79
N ILE A 22 -14.59 -0.50 12.65
CA ILE A 22 -13.49 -1.23 12.04
C ILE A 22 -12.97 -2.30 13.01
N SER A 23 -12.89 -2.00 14.30
CA SER A 23 -12.46 -2.97 15.31
C SER A 23 -13.49 -4.09 15.54
N ASP A 24 -14.78 -3.80 15.47
CA ASP A 24 -15.86 -4.79 15.67
C ASP A 24 -16.18 -5.64 14.44
N MET A 25 -15.60 -5.31 13.28
CA MET A 25 -15.89 -5.98 12.03
C MET A 25 -15.28 -7.39 11.97
N PRO A 26 -15.98 -8.43 11.47
CA PRO A 26 -15.38 -9.74 11.27
C PRO A 26 -14.19 -9.74 10.31
N ASP A 27 -13.22 -10.62 10.53
CA ASP A 27 -11.98 -10.71 9.74
C ASP A 27 -12.24 -10.89 8.23
N PHE A 28 -13.29 -11.63 7.85
CA PHE A 28 -13.60 -11.85 6.43
C PHE A 28 -14.04 -10.57 5.70
N ILE A 29 -14.78 -9.67 6.36
CA ILE A 29 -15.17 -8.39 5.76
C ILE A 29 -13.94 -7.48 5.69
N LEU A 30 -13.10 -7.48 6.72
CA LEU A 30 -11.84 -6.77 6.63
C LEU A 30 -11.04 -7.28 5.43
N LEU A 31 -10.76 -8.58 5.33
CA LEU A 31 -10.04 -9.15 4.20
C LEU A 31 -10.62 -8.72 2.85
N LEU A 32 -11.94 -8.62 2.73
CA LEU A 32 -12.59 -8.10 1.53
C LEU A 32 -12.22 -6.62 1.26
N ILE A 33 -12.38 -5.75 2.25
CA ILE A 33 -11.99 -4.33 2.16
C ILE A 33 -10.51 -4.22 1.79
N LEU A 34 -9.69 -4.91 2.57
CA LEU A 34 -8.24 -4.95 2.47
C LEU A 34 -7.79 -5.40 1.06
N SER A 35 -8.41 -6.44 0.50
CA SER A 35 -8.10 -6.95 -0.85
C SER A 35 -8.34 -5.94 -1.98
N GLY A 36 -9.18 -4.94 -1.74
CA GLY A 36 -9.47 -3.87 -2.69
C GLY A 36 -8.59 -2.64 -2.56
N LEU A 37 -7.76 -2.53 -1.50
CA LEU A 37 -6.93 -1.35 -1.30
C LEU A 37 -5.60 -1.47 -2.03
N ARG A 38 -5.18 -0.33 -2.57
CA ARG A 38 -3.80 -0.12 -3.01
C ARG A 38 -2.95 0.27 -1.81
N LEU A 39 -1.77 -0.32 -1.69
CA LEU A 39 -0.82 -0.09 -0.63
C LEU A 39 -0.08 1.23 -0.88
N THR A 40 -0.68 2.34 -0.44
CA THR A 40 -0.06 3.67 -0.39
C THR A 40 0.62 3.90 0.97
N LYS A 41 1.32 5.04 1.10
CA LYS A 41 1.97 5.45 2.35
C LYS A 41 0.97 5.56 3.50
N GLU A 42 -0.18 6.15 3.25
CA GLU A 42 -1.25 6.39 4.22
C GLU A 42 -1.89 5.08 4.68
N VAL A 43 -2.19 4.19 3.73
CA VAL A 43 -2.77 2.87 4.04
C VAL A 43 -1.80 2.04 4.90
N ILE A 44 -0.50 2.04 4.59
CA ILE A 44 0.51 1.36 5.41
C ILE A 44 0.54 1.94 6.82
N GLN A 45 0.50 3.27 6.97
CA GLN A 45 0.48 3.89 8.30
C GLN A 45 -0.70 3.38 9.13
N THR A 46 -1.90 3.33 8.55
CA THR A 46 -3.09 2.76 9.22
C THR A 46 -2.90 1.28 9.56
N ILE A 47 -2.37 0.46 8.63
CA ILE A 47 -2.14 -0.97 8.87
C ILE A 47 -1.11 -1.20 9.98
N ILE A 48 -0.04 -0.42 10.04
CA ILE A 48 0.99 -0.55 11.08
C ILE A 48 0.43 -0.27 12.47
N LEU A 49 -0.52 0.67 12.58
CA LEU A 49 -1.18 1.01 13.85
C LEU A 49 -2.18 -0.06 14.30
N SER A 50 -2.74 -0.85 13.38
CA SER A 50 -3.67 -1.93 13.70
C SER A 50 -3.01 -3.31 13.65
N ARG A 51 -2.76 -3.89 14.82
CA ARG A 51 -2.22 -5.26 14.94
C ARG A 51 -3.03 -6.27 14.14
N ARG A 52 -4.36 -6.16 14.17
CA ARG A 52 -5.27 -7.08 13.47
C ARG A 52 -5.12 -6.99 11.95
N LEU A 53 -5.17 -5.77 11.41
CA LEU A 53 -4.99 -5.55 9.96
C LEU A 53 -3.61 -6.01 9.47
N ARG A 54 -2.56 -5.80 10.27
CA ARG A 54 -1.21 -6.25 9.95
C ARG A 54 -1.13 -7.77 9.72
N TYR A 55 -1.82 -8.57 10.54
CA TYR A 55 -1.87 -10.03 10.33
C TYR A 55 -2.70 -10.42 9.12
N LEU A 56 -3.88 -9.83 8.96
CA LEU A 56 -4.77 -10.14 7.83
C LEU A 56 -4.12 -9.81 6.48
N TRP A 57 -3.37 -8.70 6.40
CA TRP A 57 -2.70 -8.30 5.16
C TRP A 57 -1.74 -9.34 4.60
N THR A 58 -1.14 -10.14 5.47
CA THR A 58 -0.21 -11.19 5.05
C THR A 58 -0.87 -12.36 4.34
N SER A 59 -2.20 -12.48 4.46
CA SER A 59 -2.99 -13.58 3.87
C SER A 59 -3.59 -13.21 2.52
N ILE A 60 -3.41 -11.97 2.05
CA ILE A 60 -4.02 -11.48 0.82
C ILE A 60 -3.19 -11.94 -0.39
N PRO A 61 -3.77 -12.69 -1.34
CA PRO A 61 -3.04 -13.24 -2.48
C PRO A 61 -2.81 -12.22 -3.60
N SER A 62 -3.28 -10.98 -3.45
CA SER A 62 -3.12 -9.90 -4.43
C SER A 62 -2.58 -8.66 -3.76
N LEU A 63 -1.41 -8.20 -4.20
CA LEU A 63 -0.78 -6.98 -3.71
C LEU A 63 -0.72 -5.94 -4.83
N ASP A 64 -1.29 -4.76 -4.60
CA ASP A 64 -1.14 -3.58 -5.46
C ASP A 64 -0.38 -2.52 -4.68
N ILE A 65 0.88 -2.26 -5.04
CA ILE A 65 1.75 -1.31 -4.38
C ILE A 65 1.82 -0.01 -5.17
N PHE A 66 1.51 1.09 -4.48
CA PHE A 66 1.74 2.44 -5.00
C PHE A 66 2.96 3.04 -4.33
N TYR A 67 4.03 3.18 -5.10
CA TYR A 67 5.23 3.85 -4.63
C TYR A 67 5.37 5.20 -5.32
N ARG A 68 5.49 6.24 -4.50
CA ARG A 68 5.78 7.60 -4.93
C ARG A 68 6.88 8.13 -4.01
N GLN A 69 8.04 8.46 -4.57
CA GLN A 69 9.10 9.03 -3.76
C GLN A 69 8.81 10.52 -3.50
N ASP A 70 8.33 10.84 -2.29
CA ASP A 70 8.25 12.22 -1.79
C ASP A 70 9.52 12.61 -1.02
N LYS A 71 9.76 13.91 -0.82
CA LYS A 71 11.02 14.42 -0.23
C LYS A 71 11.24 14.04 1.26
N LEU A 72 10.33 13.31 1.92
CA LEU A 72 10.41 13.06 3.37
C LEU A 72 10.03 11.62 3.80
N LYS A 73 11.04 10.93 4.36
CA LYS A 73 11.08 9.65 5.10
C LYS A 73 10.31 8.47 4.49
N GLU A 74 11.05 7.75 3.64
CA GLU A 74 10.65 6.62 2.79
C GLU A 74 10.81 5.24 3.46
N ASP A 75 11.51 5.16 4.61
CA ASP A 75 12.04 3.87 5.09
C ASP A 75 10.98 2.96 5.73
N THR A 76 10.00 3.51 6.46
CA THR A 76 8.90 2.71 7.02
C THR A 76 8.08 2.00 5.94
N PHE A 77 7.81 2.70 4.83
CA PHE A 77 7.13 2.12 3.67
C PHE A 77 7.95 0.96 3.08
N LYS A 78 9.25 1.18 2.85
CA LYS A 78 10.14 0.15 2.29
C LYS A 78 10.21 -1.09 3.18
N GLU A 79 10.40 -0.90 4.48
CA GLU A 79 10.52 -2.00 5.43
C GLU A 79 9.21 -2.80 5.50
N PHE A 80 8.06 -2.13 5.44
CA PHE A 80 6.78 -2.81 5.37
C PHE A 80 6.63 -3.62 4.07
N VAL A 81 6.92 -3.01 2.92
CA VAL A 81 6.86 -3.71 1.61
C VAL A 81 7.81 -4.91 1.59
N TYR A 82 9.03 -4.73 2.10
CA TYR A 82 10.00 -5.81 2.24
C TYR A 82 9.44 -6.94 3.13
N TRP A 83 8.90 -6.59 4.30
CA TRP A 83 8.33 -7.57 5.23
C TRP A 83 7.16 -8.36 4.61
N VAL A 84 6.25 -7.69 3.90
CA VAL A 84 5.12 -8.34 3.22
C VAL A 84 5.59 -9.29 2.11
N LEU A 85 6.55 -8.87 1.29
CA LEU A 85 7.09 -9.70 0.21
C LEU A 85 7.96 -10.85 0.75
N ALA A 86 8.67 -10.64 1.86
CA ALA A 86 9.50 -11.64 2.51
C ALA A 86 8.68 -12.72 3.22
N ASN A 87 7.45 -12.40 3.63
CA ASN A 87 6.58 -13.39 4.25
C ASN A 87 6.17 -14.47 3.23
N ARG A 88 6.48 -15.74 3.49
CA ARG A 88 6.19 -16.86 2.58
C ARG A 88 5.04 -17.76 3.03
N SER A 89 4.27 -17.33 4.03
CA SER A 89 3.17 -18.14 4.58
C SER A 89 2.04 -18.41 3.57
N PHE A 90 1.85 -17.53 2.58
CA PHE A 90 0.80 -17.65 1.57
C PHE A 90 1.37 -17.35 0.18
N ASP A 91 0.89 -18.08 -0.83
CA ASP A 91 1.23 -17.76 -2.22
C ASP A 91 0.70 -16.37 -2.60
N LEU A 92 1.47 -15.66 -3.42
CA LEU A 92 1.05 -14.38 -3.97
C LEU A 92 0.57 -14.63 -5.39
N ASP A 93 -0.71 -14.55 -5.68
CA ASP A 93 -1.24 -14.77 -7.02
C ASP A 93 -0.96 -13.58 -7.96
N ARG A 94 -1.13 -12.36 -7.46
CA ARG A 94 -0.96 -11.13 -8.23
C ARG A 94 -0.07 -10.14 -7.50
N PHE A 95 0.88 -9.58 -8.24
CA PHE A 95 1.68 -8.45 -7.81
C PHE A 95 1.57 -7.31 -8.82
N ARG A 96 1.08 -6.15 -8.37
CA ARG A 96 1.08 -4.92 -9.15
C ARG A 96 1.99 -3.91 -8.46
N LEU A 97 2.88 -3.29 -9.22
CA LEU A 97 3.79 -2.26 -8.74
C LEU A 97 3.68 -1.02 -9.61
N SER A 98 3.14 0.05 -9.03
CA SER A 98 3.06 1.36 -9.66
C SER A 98 4.10 2.28 -9.02
N CYS A 99 5.13 2.66 -9.77
CA CYS A 99 6.18 3.57 -9.28
C CYS A 99 6.15 4.90 -10.03
N TYR A 100 6.08 5.98 -9.25
CA TYR A 100 6.02 7.35 -9.75
C TYR A 100 7.23 8.14 -9.24
N TYR A 101 7.83 8.92 -10.15
CA TYR A 101 9.04 9.71 -9.91
C TYR A 101 10.28 8.85 -9.62
N HIS A 102 11.28 9.41 -8.96
CA HIS A 102 12.57 8.78 -8.69
C HIS A 102 12.43 7.38 -8.04
N TYR A 103 13.07 6.38 -8.63
CA TYR A 103 13.22 5.03 -8.08
C TYR A 103 14.56 4.47 -8.52
N THR A 104 15.17 3.57 -7.74
CA THR A 104 16.42 2.91 -8.16
C THR A 104 16.12 1.53 -8.74
N ARG A 105 16.78 1.20 -9.86
CA ARG A 105 16.66 -0.10 -10.54
C ARG A 105 16.90 -1.28 -9.59
N SER A 106 17.87 -1.15 -8.68
CA SER A 106 18.20 -2.15 -7.67
C SER A 106 17.05 -2.43 -6.69
N LYS A 107 16.29 -1.41 -6.28
CA LYS A 107 15.14 -1.57 -5.37
C LYS A 107 14.00 -2.30 -6.07
N LEU A 108 13.63 -1.85 -7.26
CA LEU A 108 12.57 -2.47 -8.06
C LEU A 108 12.88 -3.93 -8.39
N GLY A 109 14.11 -4.19 -8.85
CA GLY A 109 14.56 -5.55 -9.15
C GLY A 109 14.45 -6.48 -7.94
N ARG A 110 14.78 -5.99 -6.73
CA ARG A 110 14.63 -6.77 -5.50
C ARG A 110 13.17 -7.11 -5.19
N TRP A 111 12.25 -6.15 -5.26
CA TRP A 111 10.83 -6.40 -5.00
C TRP A 111 10.23 -7.36 -6.03
N ILE A 112 10.54 -7.16 -7.31
CA ILE A 112 10.11 -8.07 -8.39
C ILE A 112 10.66 -9.48 -8.15
N HIS A 113 11.93 -9.61 -7.80
CA HIS A 113 12.52 -10.91 -7.48
C HIS A 113 11.83 -11.59 -6.30
N MET A 114 11.57 -10.86 -5.22
CA MET A 114 10.86 -11.42 -4.06
C MET A 114 9.44 -11.89 -4.43
N ALA A 115 8.72 -11.10 -5.23
CA ALA A 115 7.41 -11.48 -5.73
C ALA A 115 7.50 -12.75 -6.62
N VAL A 116 8.48 -12.83 -7.51
CA VAL A 116 8.74 -14.03 -8.32
C VAL A 116 8.99 -15.26 -7.45
N THR A 117 9.74 -15.14 -6.35
CA THR A 117 9.97 -16.25 -5.42
C THR A 117 8.73 -16.69 -4.62
N ARG A 118 7.62 -15.94 -4.71
CA ARG A 118 6.31 -16.25 -4.10
C ARG A 118 5.33 -16.94 -5.06
N ASN A 119 5.83 -17.51 -6.17
CA ASN A 119 5.05 -18.19 -7.19
C ASN A 119 3.94 -17.32 -7.83
N ILE A 120 4.25 -16.05 -8.10
CA ILE A 120 3.28 -15.14 -8.75
C ILE A 120 2.77 -15.69 -10.06
N LYS A 121 1.46 -15.49 -10.27
CA LYS A 121 0.75 -15.84 -11.50
C LYS A 121 0.57 -14.63 -12.39
N LYS A 122 0.46 -13.43 -11.80
CA LYS A 122 0.29 -12.17 -12.52
C LYS A 122 1.24 -11.10 -12.01
N LEU A 123 1.93 -10.44 -12.93
CA LEU A 123 2.78 -9.29 -12.66
C LEU A 123 2.34 -8.11 -13.51
N ASP A 124 2.15 -6.95 -12.88
CA ASP A 124 1.74 -5.71 -13.53
C ASP A 124 2.69 -4.59 -13.07
N LEU A 125 3.45 -4.03 -14.01
CA LEU A 125 4.42 -2.98 -13.74
C LEU A 125 3.99 -1.69 -14.42
N MET A 126 3.91 -0.60 -13.66
CA MET A 126 3.60 0.73 -14.19
C MET A 126 4.63 1.72 -13.69
N PHE A 127 5.36 2.37 -14.60
CA PHE A 127 6.43 3.31 -14.26
C PHE A 127 6.19 4.67 -14.90
N CYS A 128 6.15 5.71 -14.08
CA CYS A 128 5.94 7.08 -14.53
C CYS A 128 7.18 7.92 -14.20
N PRO A 129 8.14 8.01 -15.13
CA PRO A 129 9.35 8.81 -14.96
C PRO A 129 9.05 10.30 -14.78
N LYS A 130 9.98 11.01 -14.14
CA LYS A 130 10.00 12.47 -14.21
C LYS A 130 10.61 12.86 -15.57
N LYS A 131 10.04 13.87 -16.26
CA LYS A 131 10.44 14.29 -17.62
C LYS A 131 11.94 14.62 -17.78
N GLU A 132 12.66 14.86 -16.69
CA GLU A 132 14.06 15.32 -16.66
C GLU A 132 15.07 14.24 -16.28
N SER A 133 14.66 13.03 -15.93
CA SER A 133 15.59 11.96 -15.52
C SER A 133 15.91 11.03 -16.69
N GLU A 134 17.16 11.08 -17.16
CA GLU A 134 17.71 10.21 -18.21
C GLU A 134 17.78 8.72 -17.81
N ASP A 135 17.66 8.43 -16.50
CA ASP A 135 17.87 7.10 -15.90
C ASP A 135 16.80 6.04 -16.23
N ILE A 136 15.70 6.38 -16.91
CA ILE A 136 14.54 5.48 -17.05
C ILE A 136 14.60 4.54 -18.26
N LYS A 137 15.52 4.75 -19.20
CA LYS A 137 15.50 3.98 -20.46
C LYS A 137 15.84 2.50 -20.30
N ASP A 138 16.50 2.09 -19.21
CA ASP A 138 17.05 0.73 -19.10
C ASP A 138 16.70 0.00 -17.79
N ILE A 139 15.40 -0.09 -17.46
CA ILE A 139 14.97 -1.17 -16.55
C ILE A 139 15.02 -2.46 -17.36
N GLU A 140 16.19 -3.10 -17.46
CA GLU A 140 16.23 -4.44 -18.04
C GLU A 140 15.39 -5.38 -17.18
N MET A 141 14.57 -6.16 -17.86
CA MET A 141 13.66 -7.09 -17.24
C MET A 141 14.46 -8.12 -16.43
N PRO A 142 14.25 -8.25 -15.11
CA PRO A 142 15.05 -9.16 -14.31
C PRO A 142 14.89 -10.60 -14.81
N HIS A 143 16.01 -11.31 -15.01
CA HIS A 143 16.03 -12.68 -15.55
C HIS A 143 15.12 -13.66 -14.79
N CYS A 144 14.83 -13.39 -13.52
CA CYS A 144 13.91 -14.21 -12.74
C CYS A 144 12.48 -14.24 -13.30
N LEU A 145 12.06 -13.23 -14.08
CA LEU A 145 10.76 -13.24 -14.75
C LEU A 145 10.70 -14.25 -15.90
N VAL A 146 11.81 -14.38 -16.64
CA VAL A 146 11.90 -15.32 -17.77
C VAL A 146 11.93 -16.77 -17.27
N THR A 147 12.46 -17.00 -16.07
CA THR A 147 12.52 -18.33 -15.45
C THR A 147 11.34 -18.63 -14.53
N CYS A 148 10.41 -17.69 -14.32
CA CYS A 148 9.26 -17.85 -13.44
C CYS A 148 8.19 -18.73 -14.10
N ARG A 149 8.16 -20.02 -13.76
CA ARG A 149 7.19 -20.98 -14.34
C ARG A 149 5.74 -20.77 -13.88
N SER A 150 5.53 -20.11 -12.75
CA SER A 150 4.19 -19.81 -12.24
C SER A 150 3.53 -18.62 -12.93
N LEU A 151 4.33 -17.73 -13.53
CA LEU A 151 3.87 -16.48 -14.15
C LEU A 151 3.11 -16.79 -15.44
N LYS A 152 1.86 -16.34 -15.50
CA LYS A 152 0.93 -16.57 -16.62
C LYS A 152 0.59 -15.28 -17.36
N ASP A 153 0.70 -14.14 -16.68
CA ASP A 153 0.30 -12.84 -17.18
C ASP A 153 1.34 -11.80 -16.74
N PHE A 154 1.88 -11.07 -17.72
CA PHE A 154 2.88 -10.04 -17.49
C PHE A 154 2.51 -8.79 -18.29
N CYS A 155 2.13 -7.74 -17.56
CA CYS A 155 2.06 -6.40 -18.11
C CYS A 155 3.40 -5.71 -17.83
N GLY A 156 4.17 -5.50 -18.90
CA GLY A 156 5.44 -4.78 -18.84
C GLY A 156 5.26 -3.31 -18.46
N PRO A 157 6.36 -2.59 -18.22
CA PRO A 157 6.29 -1.20 -17.79
C PRO A 157 5.59 -0.33 -18.83
N GLU A 158 4.34 0.05 -18.54
CA GLU A 158 3.69 1.14 -19.26
C GLU A 158 4.30 2.47 -18.79
N TYR A 159 5.06 3.10 -19.69
CA TYR A 159 5.54 4.46 -19.48
C TYR A 159 4.44 5.45 -19.84
N ARG A 160 3.78 6.00 -18.82
CA ARG A 160 2.74 7.02 -19.01
C ARG A 160 3.29 8.38 -18.62
N GLU A 161 3.31 9.33 -19.57
CA GLU A 161 3.58 10.74 -19.24
C GLU A 161 2.45 11.25 -18.34
N LEU A 162 2.79 11.69 -17.12
CA LEU A 162 1.79 12.32 -16.26
C LEU A 162 1.65 13.80 -16.62
N ASP A 163 0.41 14.17 -16.96
CA ASP A 163 -0.10 15.54 -16.89
C ASP A 163 -0.23 15.97 -15.39
N GLU A 164 0.02 17.26 -15.10
CA GLU A 164 -0.19 17.87 -13.78
C GLU A 164 -1.60 17.63 -13.21
N THR A 165 -2.60 17.51 -14.08
CA THR A 165 -4.01 17.23 -13.74
C THR A 165 -4.21 15.79 -13.23
N GLU A 166 -3.50 14.83 -13.81
CA GLU A 166 -3.53 13.42 -13.39
C GLU A 166 -2.75 13.21 -12.09
N THR A 167 -1.68 14.00 -11.90
CA THR A 167 -0.96 14.07 -10.62
C THR A 167 -1.87 14.48 -9.47
N ARG A 168 -2.79 15.44 -9.68
CA ARG A 168 -3.78 15.87 -8.66
C ARG A 168 -4.85 14.81 -8.37
N ARG A 169 -5.31 14.07 -9.39
CA ARG A 169 -6.31 12.99 -9.23
C ARG A 169 -5.78 11.80 -8.44
N ILE A 170 -4.50 11.46 -8.62
CA ILE A 170 -3.85 10.37 -7.87
C ILE A 170 -3.59 10.78 -6.40
N VAL A 171 -3.50 12.07 -6.10
CA VAL A 171 -3.21 12.62 -4.75
C VAL A 171 -4.48 12.92 -3.95
N ALA A 172 -5.64 13.01 -4.60
CA ALA A 172 -6.88 13.22 -3.89
C ALA A 172 -7.13 12.02 -2.96
N PRO A 173 -7.22 12.23 -1.64
CA PRO A 173 -7.58 11.16 -0.73
C PRO A 173 -8.97 10.67 -1.16
N VAL A 174 -9.18 9.36 -1.16
CA VAL A 174 -10.51 8.77 -1.36
C VAL A 174 -11.34 9.12 -0.13
N VAL A 175 -11.86 10.35 -0.11
CA VAL A 175 -12.87 10.83 0.83
C VAL A 175 -14.09 11.10 -0.02
N LYS A 176 -15.07 10.21 0.08
CA LYS A 176 -16.47 10.55 -0.15
C LYS A 176 -17.14 10.64 1.21
#